data_AF-A0A1Q2CIW3-F1
#
_entry.id   AF-A0A1Q2CIW3-F1
#
_cell.length_a   1.000
_cell.length_b   1.000
_cell.length_c   1.000
_cell.angle_alpha   90.00
_cell.angle_beta   90.00
_cell.angle_gamma   90.00
#
_symmetry.space_group_name_H-M   'P 1'
#
loop_
_entity.id
_entity.type
_entity.pdbx_description
1 polymer ?
#
loop_
_entity_poly.entity_id
_entity_poly.type
_entity_poly.pdbx_seq_one_letter_code
_entity_poly.pdbx_strand_id
1 'polypeptide(L)'
;MRLVPTAPGFWMLTLGVCIAALSPLFGFLVGVMSQRPEGEVPLDPLYLGLFIGVVVGGMGVLLAVVGGVRLWRHYKGVRVSTPQDVEAP
;
A
#
# COMPACT_ATOMS: atom_id res chain seq x y z
N MET A 1 14.68 -3.01 -26.58
CA MET A 1 14.38 -2.37 -25.28
C MET A 1 14.76 -3.33 -24.17
N ARG A 2 15.67 -2.97 -23.26
CA ARG A 2 16.12 -3.83 -22.15
C ARG A 2 15.31 -3.47 -20.90
N LEU A 3 14.43 -4.36 -20.46
CA LEU A 3 13.68 -4.19 -19.20
C LEU A 3 14.66 -4.42 -18.05
N VAL A 4 15.05 -3.35 -17.37
CA VAL A 4 15.83 -3.47 -16.14
C VAL A 4 14.88 -4.00 -15.05
N PRO A 5 15.22 -5.11 -14.36
CA PRO A 5 14.37 -5.66 -13.32
C PRO A 5 14.11 -4.63 -12.22
N THR A 6 12.83 -4.40 -11.90
CA THR A 6 12.46 -3.49 -10.81
C THR A 6 12.92 -4.07 -9.48
N ALA A 7 13.37 -3.20 -8.58
CA ALA A 7 13.97 -3.62 -7.31
C ALA A 7 12.98 -4.50 -6.49
N PRO A 8 13.46 -5.61 -5.89
CA PRO A 8 12.64 -6.48 -5.05
C PRO A 8 12.01 -5.72 -3.88
N GLY A 9 10.67 -5.74 -3.81
CA GLY A 9 9.89 -4.99 -2.81
C GLY A 9 9.19 -3.74 -3.34
N PHE A 10 9.58 -3.22 -4.51
CA PHE A 10 8.93 -2.05 -5.14
C PHE A 10 7.44 -2.30 -5.41
N TRP A 11 7.11 -3.40 -6.09
CA TRP A 11 5.72 -3.73 -6.43
C TRP A 11 4.83 -3.94 -5.21
N MET A 12 5.39 -4.56 -4.16
CA MET A 12 4.68 -4.79 -2.90
C MET A 12 4.41 -3.48 -2.16
N LEU A 13 5.38 -2.55 -2.18
CA LEU A 13 5.20 -1.20 -1.65
C LEU A 13 4.12 -0.44 -2.42
N THR A 14 4.25 -0.36 -3.75
CA THR A 14 3.34 0.42 -4.59
C THR A 14 1.90 -0.11 -4.50
N LEU A 15 1.71 -1.42 -4.64
CA LEU A 15 0.38 -2.03 -4.52
C LEU A 15 -0.18 -1.87 -3.11
N GLY A 16 0.64 -2.03 -2.07
CA GLY A 16 0.23 -1.81 -0.69
C GLY A 16 -0.28 -0.39 -0.45
N VAL A 17 0.44 0.62 -0.96
CA VAL A 17 0.02 2.03 -0.88
C VAL A 17 -1.27 2.27 -1.65
N CYS A 18 -1.40 1.73 -2.86
CA CYS A 18 -2.64 1.84 -3.64
C CYS A 18 -3.83 1.25 -2.90
N ILE A 19 -3.69 0.05 -2.32
CA ILE A 19 -4.76 -0.61 -1.55
C ILE A 19 -5.08 0.20 -0.28
N ALA A 20 -4.06 0.65 0.44
CA ALA A 20 -4.22 1.44 1.66
C ALA A 20 -5.01 2.74 1.43
N ALA A 21 -4.73 3.43 0.31
CA ALA A 21 -5.40 4.67 -0.02
C ALA A 21 -6.80 4.44 -0.62
N LEU A 22 -6.93 3.51 -1.58
CA LEU A 22 -8.17 3.35 -2.33
C LEU A 22 -9.25 2.60 -1.54
N SER A 23 -8.87 1.66 -0.68
CA SER A 23 -9.85 0.79 -0.02
C SER A 23 -10.82 1.53 0.91
N PRO A 24 -10.39 2.47 1.77
CA PRO A 24 -11.31 3.27 2.58
C PRO A 24 -12.26 4.13 1.74
N LEU A 25 -11.76 4.72 0.65
CA LEU A 25 -12.57 5.51 -0.29
C LEU A 25 -13.63 4.66 -0.99
N PHE A 26 -13.28 3.45 -1.43
CA PHE A 26 -14.23 2.51 -2.01
C PHE A 26 -15.26 2.04 -0.98
N GLY A 27 -14.83 1.71 0.23
CA GLY A 27 -15.71 1.31 1.33
C GLY A 27 -16.73 2.40 1.68
N PHE A 28 -16.27 3.65 1.77
CA PHE A 28 -17.13 4.81 1.96
C PHE A 28 -18.14 4.97 0.81
N LEU A 29 -17.68 4.92 -0.44
CA LEU A 29 -18.53 5.11 -1.62
C LEU A 29 -19.62 4.05 -1.70
N VAL A 30 -19.27 2.78 -1.48
CA VAL A 30 -20.23 1.67 -1.45
C VAL A 30 -21.22 1.84 -0.31
N GLY A 31 -20.76 2.29 0.87
CA GLY A 31 -21.62 2.58 2.02
C GLY A 31 -22.66 3.66 1.72
N VAL A 32 -22.26 4.75 1.07
CA VAL A 32 -23.17 5.82 0.62
C VAL A 32 -24.18 5.31 -0.40
N MET A 33 -23.72 4.55 -1.41
CA MET A 33 -24.60 3.99 -2.46
C MET A 33 -25.60 2.96 -1.91
N SER A 34 -25.29 2.34 -0.77
CA SER A 34 -26.13 1.30 -0.15
C SER A 34 -27.10 1.84 0.89
N GLN A 35 -27.16 3.16 1.10
CA GLN A 35 -28.13 3.75 2.02
C GLN A 35 -29.56 3.43 1.56
N ARG A 36 -30.35 2.91 2.50
CA ARG A 36 -31.77 2.61 2.31
C ARG A 36 -32.59 3.58 3.15
N PRO A 37 -33.81 3.95 2.71
CA PRO A 37 -34.71 4.78 3.50
C PRO A 37 -34.93 4.17 4.88
N GLU A 38 -34.99 5.05 5.89
CA GLU A 38 -34.99 4.73 7.32
C GLU A 38 -36.04 3.65 7.65
N GLY A 39 -35.61 2.54 8.24
CA GLY A 39 -36.56 1.47 8.56
C GLY A 39 -36.04 0.28 9.35
N GLU A 40 -34.97 -0.42 8.92
CA GLU A 40 -34.82 -1.82 9.38
C GLU A 40 -33.39 -2.33 9.60
N VAL A 41 -32.34 -1.51 9.47
CA VAL A 41 -30.94 -2.00 9.61
C VAL A 41 -30.31 -1.50 10.91
N PRO A 42 -29.86 -2.39 11.82
CA PRO A 42 -29.23 -2.00 13.10
C PRO A 42 -27.84 -1.35 12.95
N LEU A 43 -27.23 -1.42 11.76
CA LEU A 43 -25.94 -0.81 11.46
C LEU A 43 -26.05 0.01 10.17
N ASP A 44 -25.58 1.25 10.23
CA ASP A 44 -25.56 2.15 9.08
C ASP A 44 -24.68 1.54 7.96
N PRO A 45 -25.21 1.34 6.74
CA PRO A 45 -24.44 0.84 5.60
C PRO A 45 -23.16 1.65 5.35
N LEU A 46 -23.18 2.95 5.66
CA LEU A 46 -22.01 3.82 5.59
C LEU A 46 -20.88 3.35 6.52
N TYR A 47 -21.24 3.07 7.78
CA TYR A 47 -20.30 2.60 8.78
C TYR A 47 -19.70 1.25 8.40
N LEU A 48 -20.54 0.31 7.96
CA LEU A 48 -20.08 -1.02 7.53
C LEU A 48 -19.15 -0.94 6.32
N GLY A 49 -19.52 -0.17 5.30
CA GLY A 49 -18.69 0.02 4.11
C GLY A 49 -17.33 0.62 4.45
N LEU A 50 -17.31 1.70 5.24
CA LEU A 50 -16.08 2.35 5.69
C LEU A 50 -15.22 1.40 6.55
N PHE A 51 -15.84 0.67 7.48
CA PHE A 51 -15.13 -0.27 8.35
C PHE A 51 -14.39 -1.34 7.54
N ILE A 52 -15.08 -1.98 6.58
CA ILE A 52 -14.48 -2.97 5.69
C ILE A 52 -13.34 -2.33 4.88
N GLY A 53 -13.56 -1.14 4.34
CA GLY A 53 -12.54 -0.39 3.59
C GLY A 53 -11.30 -0.05 4.41
N VAL A 54 -11.46 0.29 5.69
CA VAL A 54 -10.35 0.58 6.61
C VAL A 54 -9.59 -0.69 6.98
N VAL A 55 -10.28 -1.81 7.24
CA VAL A 55 -9.62 -3.09 7.55
C VAL A 55 -8.76 -3.56 6.37
N VAL A 56 -9.33 -3.55 5.16
CA VAL A 56 -8.60 -3.92 3.94
C VAL A 56 -7.49 -2.90 3.63
N GLY A 57 -7.74 -1.61 3.83
CA GLY A 57 -6.73 -0.57 3.72
C GLY A 57 -5.55 -0.77 4.69
N GLY A 58 -5.84 -1.18 5.93
CA GLY A 58 -4.85 -1.55 6.93
C GLY A 58 -3.97 -2.71 6.51
N MET A 59 -4.54 -3.74 5.87
CA MET A 59 -3.74 -4.80 5.23
C MET A 59 -2.83 -4.25 4.12
N GLY A 60 -3.32 -3.29 3.34
CA GLY A 60 -2.52 -2.56 2.35
C GLY A 60 -1.31 -1.86 2.98
N VAL A 61 -1.48 -1.23 4.15
CA VAL A 61 -0.38 -0.61 4.90
C VAL A 61 0.65 -1.66 5.32
N LEU A 62 0.22 -2.83 5.82
CA LEU A 62 1.15 -3.90 6.18
C LEU A 62 1.97 -4.36 4.97
N LEU A 63 1.33 -4.53 3.81
CA LEU A 63 2.03 -4.86 2.56
C LEU A 63 3.01 -3.76 2.16
N ALA A 64 2.62 -2.49 2.28
CA ALA A 64 3.45 -1.35 1.96
C ALA A 64 4.72 -1.31 2.82
N VAL A 65 4.57 -1.54 4.13
CA VAL A 65 5.67 -1.59 5.08
C VAL A 65 6.61 -2.75 4.77
N VAL A 66 6.08 -3.96 4.56
CA VAL A 66 6.92 -5.13 4.23
C VAL A 66 7.67 -4.92 2.91
N GLY A 67 6.99 -4.39 1.89
CA GLY A 67 7.60 -4.02 0.61
C GLY A 67 8.71 -2.98 0.77
N GLY A 68 8.46 -1.94 1.55
CA GLY A 68 9.42 -0.87 1.84
C GLY A 68 10.64 -1.36 2.63
N VAL A 69 10.44 -2.19 3.65
CA VAL A 69 11.55 -2.81 4.42
C VAL A 69 12.39 -3.70 3.51
N ARG A 70 11.76 -4.52 2.66
CA ARG A 70 12.47 -5.39 1.71
C ARG A 70 13.28 -4.58 0.71
N LEU A 71 12.71 -3.50 0.19
CA LEU A 71 13.36 -2.57 -0.73
C LEU A 71 14.55 -1.87 -0.06
N TRP A 72 14.37 -1.37 1.15
CA TRP A 72 15.41 -0.67 1.91
C TRP A 72 16.60 -1.58 2.23
N ARG A 73 16.34 -2.85 2.59
CA ARG A 73 17.39 -3.84 2.82
C ARG A 73 18.22 -4.11 1.55
N HIS A 74 17.58 -4.15 0.38
CA HIS A 74 18.30 -4.30 -0.89
C HIS A 74 19.17 -3.09 -1.22
N TYR A 75 18.66 -1.86 -1.05
CA TYR A 75 19.45 -0.66 -1.30
C TYR A 75 20.62 -0.48 -0.33
N LYS A 76 20.48 -0.87 0.94
CA LYS A 76 21.59 -0.83 1.90
C LYS A 76 22.73 -1.77 1.52
N GLY A 77 22.44 -2.96 0.98
CA GLY A 77 23.47 -3.90 0.52
C GLY A 77 24.29 -3.38 -0.68
N VAL A 78 23.68 -2.58 -1.56
CA VAL A 78 24.35 -2.02 -2.74
C VAL A 78 25.28 -0.86 -2.39
N ARG A 79 24.96 -0.05 -1.37
CA ARG A 79 25.76 1.15 -1.02
C ARG A 79 27.09 0.86 -0.31
N VAL A 80 27.30 -0.35 0.22
CA VAL A 80 28.55 -0.72 0.90
C VAL A 80 29.65 -1.09 -0.10
N SER A 81 29.31 -1.30 -1.38
CA SER A 81 30.23 -1.73 -2.43
C SER A 81 30.73 -0.58 -3.34
N THR A 82 30.68 0.67 -2.90
CA THR A 82 31.39 1.77 -3.57
C THR A 82 32.60 2.17 -2.74
N PRO A 83 33.73 1.45 -2.87
CA PRO A 83 35.02 1.98 -2.46
C PRO A 83 35.29 3.29 -3.21
N GLN A 84 35.70 4.30 -2.46
CA GLN A 84 36.21 5.59 -2.93
C GLN A 84 37.60 5.45 -3.57
N ASP A 85 37.81 4.44 -4.43
CA ASP A 85 39.16 3.99 -4.82
C ASP A 85 39.53 4.42 -6.24
N VAL A 86 39.15 5.62 -6.68
CA VAL A 86 39.81 6.26 -7.83
C VAL A 86 39.97 7.75 -7.54
N GLU A 87 40.58 8.07 -6.41
CA GLU A 87 41.36 9.30 -6.29
C GLU A 87 42.84 8.91 -6.35
N ALA A 88 43.43 9.05 -7.54
CA ALA A 88 44.81 9.46 -7.68
C ALA A 88 44.93 10.23 -9.01
N PRO A 89 45.55 11.43 -9.00
CA PRO A 89 45.76 12.27 -10.18
C PRO A 89 46.73 11.65 -11.20
#